data_AF-A0A326GMG0-F1
#
_entry.id   AF-A0A326GMG0-F1
#
_cell.length_a   1.000
_cell.length_b   1.000
_cell.length_c   1.000
_cell.angle_alpha   90.00
_cell.angle_beta   90.00
_cell.angle_gamma   90.00
#
_symmetry.space_group_name_H-M   'P 1'
#
loop_
_entity.id
_entity.type
_entity.pdbx_description
1 polymer ?
#
loop_
_entity_poly.entity_id
_entity_poly.type
_entity_poly.pdbx_seq_one_letter_code
_entity_poly.pdbx_strand_id
1 'polypeptide(L)'
;MKIRHLFSPVHAIRDFVNFARAREKHEWWFLLASICVVLVIGWAFVHDSHFEREYKPNIIYVESWPANRTDEEIIAQQQIDLAKERAEAAEFERERAARQAEWKKIDDKLKSWGI
;
A
#
# COMPACT_ATOMS: atom_id res chain seq x y z
N MET A 1 -52.74 -3.80 22.68
CA MET A 1 -51.77 -3.05 21.85
C MET A 1 -51.11 -4.03 20.88
N LYS A 2 -51.38 -3.97 19.57
CA LYS A 2 -50.84 -4.95 18.59
C LYS A 2 -49.43 -4.55 18.17
N ILE A 3 -48.38 -5.07 18.81
CA ILE A 3 -46.96 -4.67 18.59
C ILE A 3 -46.38 -5.28 17.29
N ARG A 4 -47.05 -6.24 16.65
CA ARG A 4 -46.54 -7.03 15.52
C ARG A 4 -46.26 -6.23 14.23
N HIS A 5 -46.85 -5.04 14.07
CA HIS A 5 -46.61 -4.18 12.91
C HIS A 5 -45.28 -3.41 13.00
N LEU A 6 -44.77 -3.17 14.21
CA LEU A 6 -43.48 -2.50 14.46
C LEU A 6 -42.28 -3.36 14.05
N PHE A 7 -42.44 -4.69 14.07
CA PHE A 7 -41.40 -5.66 13.70
C PHE A 7 -41.59 -6.26 12.30
N SER A 8 -42.42 -5.63 11.46
CA SER A 8 -42.63 -6.09 10.07
C SER A 8 -41.60 -5.45 9.13
N PRO A 9 -40.70 -6.23 8.49
CA PRO A 9 -39.70 -5.69 7.55
C PRO A 9 -40.34 -4.94 6.38
N VAL A 10 -41.52 -5.40 5.94
CA VAL A 10 -42.28 -4.78 4.85
C VAL A 10 -42.79 -3.40 5.24
N HIS A 11 -43.24 -3.23 6.49
CA HIS A 11 -43.67 -1.91 6.99
C HIS A 11 -42.47 -0.96 7.11
N ALA A 12 -41.33 -1.43 7.61
CA ALA A 12 -40.12 -0.63 7.73
C ALA A 12 -39.61 -0.12 6.37
N ILE A 13 -39.59 -0.98 5.34
CA ILE A 13 -39.20 -0.57 3.99
C ILE A 13 -40.19 0.46 3.43
N ARG A 14 -41.49 0.24 3.59
CA ARG A 14 -42.51 1.17 3.09
C ARG A 14 -42.42 2.54 3.79
N ASP A 15 -42.17 2.53 5.09
CA ASP A 15 -41.96 3.74 5.88
C ASP A 15 -40.72 4.50 5.43
N PHE A 16 -39.60 3.80 5.23
CA PHE A 16 -38.37 4.37 4.67
C PHE A 16 -38.58 5.00 3.29
N VAL A 17 -39.30 4.31 2.39
CA VAL A 17 -39.60 4.83 1.04
C VAL A 17 -40.46 6.09 1.12
N ASN A 18 -41.47 6.13 2.00
CA ASN A 18 -42.30 7.30 2.18
C ASN A 18 -41.49 8.48 2.74
N PHE A 19 -40.63 8.23 3.73
CA PHE A 19 -39.72 9.22 4.28
C PHE A 19 -38.74 9.75 3.23
N ALA A 20 -38.13 8.87 2.44
CA ALA A 20 -37.22 9.23 1.37
C ALA A 20 -37.90 10.09 0.28
N ARG A 21 -39.15 9.81 -0.05
CA ARG A 21 -39.93 10.59 -1.03
C ARG A 21 -40.34 11.98 -0.53
N ALA A 22 -40.48 12.15 0.78
CA ALA A 22 -40.84 13.43 1.38
C ALA A 22 -39.66 14.42 1.49
N ARG A 23 -38.43 13.97 1.16
CA ARG A 23 -37.21 14.79 1.24
C ARG A 23 -37.05 15.74 0.05
N GLU A 24 -36.40 16.85 0.33
CA GLU A 24 -36.08 17.87 -0.68
C GLU A 24 -34.94 17.41 -1.61
N LYS A 25 -34.91 17.92 -2.85
CA LYS A 25 -33.94 17.48 -3.87
C LYS A 25 -32.47 17.65 -3.46
N HIS A 26 -32.17 18.66 -2.65
CA HIS A 26 -30.80 18.96 -2.20
C HIS A 26 -30.31 17.98 -1.13
N GLU A 27 -31.20 17.38 -0.32
CA GLU A 27 -30.82 16.43 0.73
C GLU A 27 -30.20 15.15 0.13
N TRP A 28 -30.62 14.76 -1.07
CA TRP A 28 -30.03 13.65 -1.82
C TRP A 28 -28.59 13.91 -2.27
N TRP A 29 -28.27 15.16 -2.64
CA TRP A 29 -26.90 15.55 -2.96
C TRP A 29 -26.00 15.53 -1.73
N PHE A 30 -26.50 15.97 -0.58
CA PHE A 30 -25.75 15.85 0.68
C PHE A 30 -25.53 14.40 1.10
N LEU A 31 -26.53 13.54 0.92
CA LEU A 31 -26.38 12.10 1.16
C LEU A 31 -25.30 11.50 0.26
N LEU A 32 -25.33 11.79 -1.03
CA LEU A 32 -24.34 11.32 -1.98
C LEU A 32 -22.94 11.81 -1.61
N ALA A 33 -22.79 13.10 -1.29
CA ALA A 33 -21.52 13.68 -0.88
C ALA A 33 -20.95 12.99 0.37
N SER A 34 -21.79 12.74 1.37
CA SER A 34 -21.39 12.03 2.59
C SER A 34 -20.87 10.61 2.30
N ILE A 35 -21.61 9.85 1.47
CA ILE A 35 -21.19 8.51 1.04
C ILE A 35 -19.86 8.58 0.30
N CYS A 36 -19.70 9.51 -0.63
CA CYS A 36 -18.45 9.69 -1.37
C CYS A 36 -17.28 9.97 -0.45
N VAL A 37 -17.42 10.84 0.56
CA VAL A 37 -16.36 11.14 1.53
C VAL A 37 -15.93 9.88 2.28
N VAL A 38 -16.88 9.10 2.80
CA VAL A 38 -16.57 7.86 3.52
C VAL A 38 -15.88 6.84 2.62
N LEU A 39 -16.36 6.69 1.38
CA LEU A 39 -15.77 5.76 0.42
C LEU A 39 -14.36 6.18 0.00
N VAL A 40 -14.11 7.49 -0.19
CA VAL A 40 -12.77 8.00 -0.53
C VAL A 40 -11.79 7.75 0.60
N ILE A 41 -12.20 7.99 1.85
CA ILE A 41 -11.35 7.71 3.02
C ILE A 41 -11.05 6.21 3.10
N GLY A 42 -12.08 5.36 3.00
CA GLY A 42 -11.89 3.91 3.03
C GLY A 42 -11.01 3.41 1.88
N TRP A 43 -11.19 3.95 0.67
CA TRP A 43 -10.35 3.64 -0.48
C TRP A 43 -8.90 4.06 -0.29
N ALA A 44 -8.65 5.25 0.27
CA ALA A 44 -7.30 5.72 0.58
C ALA A 44 -6.58 4.77 1.55
N PHE A 45 -7.25 4.31 2.61
CA PHE A 45 -6.69 3.32 3.52
C PHE A 45 -6.40 1.98 2.83
N VAL A 46 -7.29 1.49 1.98
CA VAL A 46 -7.06 0.23 1.25
C VAL A 46 -5.92 0.37 0.24
N HIS A 47 -5.81 1.53 -0.41
CA HIS A 47 -4.75 1.80 -1.39
C HIS A 47 -3.38 1.98 -0.71
N ASP A 48 -3.33 2.64 0.44
CA ASP A 48 -2.12 2.90 1.22
C ASP A 48 -1.73 1.73 2.13
N SER A 49 -2.62 0.75 2.31
CA SER A 49 -2.37 -0.48 3.07
C SER A 49 -1.38 -1.39 2.33
N HIS A 50 -0.11 -0.98 2.26
CA HIS A 50 0.99 -1.89 2.06
C HIS A 50 1.23 -2.64 3.37
N PHE A 51 0.71 -3.87 3.46
CA PHE A 51 1.16 -4.78 4.51
C PHE A 51 2.69 -4.89 4.39
N GLU A 52 3.43 -4.42 5.39
CA GLU A 52 4.86 -4.71 5.47
C GLU A 52 5.03 -6.22 5.28
N ARG A 53 5.86 -6.60 4.31
CA ARG A 53 6.19 -8.00 4.06
C ARG A 53 6.52 -8.64 5.41
N GLU A 54 5.86 -9.75 5.73
CA GLU A 54 6.09 -10.50 6.96
C GLU A 54 7.59 -10.53 7.24
N TYR A 55 7.99 -10.00 8.40
CA TYR A 55 9.40 -9.88 8.76
C TYR A 55 10.02 -11.28 8.73
N LYS A 56 10.73 -11.59 7.65
CA LYS A 56 11.56 -12.78 7.55
C LYS A 56 12.89 -12.40 8.18
N PRO A 57 13.25 -12.93 9.35
CA PRO A 57 14.56 -12.69 9.91
C PRO A 57 15.57 -13.15 8.85
N ASN A 58 16.39 -12.22 8.36
CA ASN A 58 17.51 -12.58 7.50
C ASN A 58 18.58 -13.13 8.44
N ILE A 59 18.42 -14.39 8.84
CA ILE A 59 19.39 -15.08 9.68
C ILE A 59 20.60 -15.33 8.77
N ILE A 60 21.53 -14.38 8.79
CA ILE A 60 22.83 -14.54 8.17
C ILE A 60 23.58 -15.55 9.03
N TYR A 61 23.46 -16.83 8.67
CA TYR A 61 24.34 -17.84 9.22
C TYR A 61 25.74 -17.53 8.72
N VAL A 62 26.66 -17.28 9.64
CA VAL A 62 28.08 -17.18 9.30
C VAL A 62 28.47 -18.57 8.80
N GLU A 63 28.81 -18.68 7.52
CA GLU A 63 29.28 -19.96 6.96
C GLU A 63 30.58 -20.37 7.68
N SER A 64 30.56 -21.53 8.35
CA SER A 64 31.74 -22.09 8.97
C SER A 64 32.58 -22.80 7.91
N TRP A 65 33.72 -22.21 7.58
CA TRP A 65 34.64 -22.78 6.59
C TRP A 65 35.46 -23.93 7.21
N PRO A 66 35.70 -25.03 6.48
CA PRO A 66 36.60 -26.08 6.92
C PRO A 66 38.02 -25.53 7.13
N ALA A 67 38.67 -25.90 8.22
CA ALA A 67 40.03 -25.46 8.54
C ALA A 67 41.11 -25.99 7.56
N ASN A 68 40.75 -26.97 6.73
CA ASN A 68 41.60 -27.64 5.74
C ASN A 68 41.33 -27.19 4.29
N ARG A 69 40.63 -26.06 4.10
CA ARG A 69 40.41 -25.43 2.79
C ARG A 69 41.73 -25.04 2.12
N THR A 70 41.83 -25.26 0.81
CA THR A 70 42.97 -24.81 0.00
C THR A 70 42.79 -23.39 -0.55
N ASP A 71 43.89 -22.69 -0.83
CA ASP A 71 43.86 -21.32 -1.35
C ASP A 71 43.13 -21.20 -2.69
N GLU A 72 43.18 -22.24 -3.52
CA GLU A 72 42.48 -22.30 -4.81
C GLU A 72 40.95 -22.29 -4.62
N GLU A 73 40.46 -23.01 -3.60
CA GLU A 73 39.04 -23.00 -3.21
C GLU A 73 38.63 -21.66 -2.55
N ILE A 74 39.56 -20.92 -1.94
CA ILE A 74 39.32 -19.55 -1.46
C ILE A 74 39.03 -18.62 -2.63
N ILE A 75 39.93 -18.60 -3.60
CA ILE A 75 39.87 -17.68 -4.73
C ILE A 75 38.65 -17.99 -5.61
N ALA A 76 38.35 -19.27 -5.86
CA ALA A 76 37.19 -19.67 -6.65
C ALA A 76 35.87 -19.16 -6.04
N GLN A 77 35.70 -19.30 -4.72
CA GLN A 77 34.50 -18.84 -4.02
C GLN A 77 34.40 -17.31 -3.98
N GLN A 78 35.52 -16.62 -3.73
CA GLN A 78 35.55 -15.15 -3.74
C GLN A 78 35.08 -14.58 -5.08
N GLN A 79 35.42 -15.22 -6.20
CA GLN A 79 34.93 -14.76 -7.51
C GLN A 79 33.42 -14.91 -7.67
N ILE A 80 32.85 -15.99 -7.11
CA ILE A 80 31.40 -16.23 -7.12
C ILE A 80 30.68 -15.19 -6.26
N ASP A 81 31.19 -14.95 -5.05
CA ASP A 81 30.60 -14.00 -4.10
C ASP A 81 30.69 -12.56 -4.64
N LEU A 82 31.82 -12.18 -5.23
CA LEU A 82 32.02 -10.87 -5.84
C LEU A 82 31.05 -10.61 -7.00
N ALA A 83 30.75 -11.64 -7.81
CA ALA A 83 29.79 -11.51 -8.89
C ALA A 83 28.37 -11.26 -8.36
N LYS A 84 27.98 -11.95 -7.28
CA LYS A 84 26.69 -11.77 -6.63
C LYS A 84 26.57 -10.38 -5.99
N GLU A 85 27.59 -9.95 -5.24
CA GLU A 85 27.63 -8.63 -4.60
C GLU A 85 27.51 -7.50 -5.64
N ARG A 86 28.23 -7.60 -6.77
CA ARG A 86 28.13 -6.61 -7.85
C ARG A 86 26.73 -6.55 -8.47
N ALA A 87 26.06 -7.68 -8.62
CA ALA A 87 24.70 -7.72 -9.15
C ALA A 87 23.71 -7.04 -8.18
N GLU A 88 23.80 -7.36 -6.89
CA GLU A 88 22.95 -6.76 -5.85
C GLU A 88 23.20 -5.26 -5.70
N ALA A 89 24.47 -4.82 -5.72
CA ALA A 89 24.83 -3.41 -5.70
C ALA A 89 24.32 -2.65 -6.92
N ALA A 90 24.41 -3.26 -8.12
CA ALA A 90 23.88 -2.65 -9.34
C ALA A 90 22.36 -2.48 -9.30
N GLU A 91 21.63 -3.48 -8.81
CA GLU A 91 20.18 -3.40 -8.58
C GLU A 91 19.82 -2.25 -7.64
N PHE A 92 20.49 -2.17 -6.49
CA PHE A 92 20.29 -1.11 -5.50
C PHE A 92 20.56 0.29 -6.07
N GLU A 93 21.66 0.48 -6.80
CA GLU A 93 21.99 1.76 -7.41
C GLU A 93 20.99 2.16 -8.51
N ARG A 94 20.44 1.20 -9.27
CA ARG A 94 19.37 1.48 -10.25
C ARG A 94 18.10 1.96 -9.56
N GLU A 95 17.67 1.31 -8.49
CA GLU A 95 16.49 1.72 -7.72
C GLU A 95 16.68 3.10 -7.10
N ARG A 96 17.86 3.36 -6.54
CA ARG A 96 18.25 4.66 -5.99
C ARG A 96 18.22 5.75 -7.05
N ALA A 97 18.82 5.51 -8.21
CA ALA A 97 18.85 6.46 -9.32
C ALA A 97 17.44 6.75 -9.86
N ALA A 98 16.60 5.71 -10.00
CA ALA A 98 15.21 5.87 -10.43
C ALA A 98 14.42 6.76 -9.46
N ARG A 99 14.52 6.48 -8.15
CA ARG A 99 13.86 7.28 -7.12
C ARG A 99 14.37 8.72 -7.11
N GLN A 100 15.68 8.93 -7.20
CA GLN A 100 16.26 10.28 -7.29
C GLN A 100 15.76 11.04 -8.52
N ALA A 101 15.63 10.37 -9.67
CA ALA A 101 15.11 10.98 -10.89
C ALA A 101 13.62 11.36 -10.77
N GLU A 102 12.80 10.55 -10.09
CA GLU A 102 11.40 10.87 -9.79
C GLU A 102 11.31 12.11 -8.89
N TRP A 103 12.09 12.15 -7.80
CA TRP A 103 12.13 13.31 -6.90
C TRP A 103 12.64 14.56 -7.61
N LYS A 104 13.65 14.43 -8.47
CA LYS A 104 14.17 15.56 -9.26
C LYS A 104 13.09 16.14 -10.18
N LYS A 105 12.28 15.30 -10.83
CA LYS A 105 11.16 15.78 -11.67
C LYS A 105 10.11 16.54 -10.86
N ILE A 106 9.88 16.13 -9.62
CA ILE A 106 8.96 16.81 -8.71
C ILE A 106 9.57 18.16 -8.29
N ASP A 107 10.84 18.18 -7.87
CA ASP A 107 11.58 19.39 -7.50
C ASP A 107 11.61 20.42 -8.63
N ASP A 108 11.94 19.99 -9.86
CA ASP A 108 11.97 20.87 -11.04
C ASP A 108 10.57 21.47 -11.34
N LYS A 109 9.50 20.69 -11.13
CA LYS A 109 8.11 21.18 -11.27
C LYS A 109 7.74 22.19 -10.19
N LEU A 110 8.06 21.92 -8.93
CA LEU A 110 7.83 22.85 -7.81
C LEU A 110 8.56 24.17 -8.05
N LYS A 111 9.84 24.09 -8.43
CA LYS A 111 10.66 25.25 -8.78
C LYS A 111 10.07 26.07 -9.93
N SER A 112 9.49 25.41 -10.94
CA SER A 112 8.78 26.10 -12.02
C SER A 112 7.52 26.85 -11.56
N TRP A 113 6.91 26.43 -10.45
CA TRP A 113 5.76 27.09 -9.82
C TRP A 113 6.19 28.15 -8.79
N GLY A 114 7.50 28.31 -8.56
CA GLY A 114 8.06 29.33 -7.68
C GLY A 114 7.98 28.98 -6.18
N ILE A 115 7.80 27.70 -5.85
CA ILE A 115 7.77 27.17 -4.47
C ILE A 115 8.85 26.10 -4.33
#